data_AF-A0A1W5D4K6-F1
#
_entry.id   AF-A0A1W5D4K6-F1
#
_cell.length_a   1.000
_cell.length_b   1.000
_cell.length_c   1.000
_cell.angle_alpha   90.00
_cell.angle_beta   90.00
_cell.angle_gamma   90.00
#
_symmetry.space_group_name_H-M   'P 1'
#
loop_
_entity.id
_entity.type
_entity.pdbx_description
1 polymer ?
#
loop_
_entity_poly.entity_id
_entity_poly.type
_entity_poly.pdbx_seq_one_letter_code
_entity_poly.pdbx_strand_id
1 'polypeptide(L)'
;MTEHAAWKGGNGKGMENEFRCVYLGGAFTVTDQTMKLWWMEKARKVRGRAQTMVMDWEGYERARGRWKSVVVRPAGVGSPLWKQNVVLKGLRWMLGDGLVVGVDELAEVMIEAVMPLDGGGGEKVVESKEIASRGRSLLARKAGGMGSER
;
A
#
# COMPACT_ATOMS: atom_id res chain seq x y z
N MET A 1 20.35 12.75 -26.08
CA MET A 1 20.64 12.72 -24.63
C MET A 1 19.71 13.73 -24.00
N THR A 2 18.50 13.31 -23.61
CA THR A 2 17.43 14.21 -23.19
C THR A 2 17.50 14.43 -21.68
N GLU A 3 17.77 15.67 -21.28
CA GLU A 3 17.66 16.15 -19.90
C GLU A 3 16.21 16.04 -19.41
N HIS A 4 16.00 15.35 -18.30
CA HIS A 4 14.73 15.37 -17.59
C HIS A 4 14.71 16.57 -16.64
N ALA A 5 13.73 17.45 -16.86
CA ALA A 5 13.49 18.65 -16.06
C ALA A 5 13.32 18.29 -14.57
N ALA A 6 14.18 18.88 -13.73
CA ALA A 6 14.12 18.75 -12.28
C ALA A 6 12.91 19.54 -11.74
N TRP A 7 12.02 18.82 -11.06
CA TRP A 7 10.90 19.35 -10.30
C TRP A 7 11.40 20.24 -9.15
N LYS A 8 10.99 21.51 -9.10
CA LYS A 8 11.23 22.43 -7.98
C LYS A 8 9.97 22.53 -7.12
N GLY A 9 9.86 21.64 -6.13
CA GLY A 9 8.82 21.66 -5.10
C GLY A 9 9.32 22.38 -3.83
N GLY A 10 8.41 23.03 -3.11
CA GLY A 10 8.71 24.02 -2.09
C GLY A 10 9.27 23.49 -0.78
N ASN A 11 10.02 24.39 -0.16
CA ASN A 11 10.73 24.38 1.13
C ASN A 11 10.01 23.59 2.24
N GLY A 12 10.35 22.31 2.37
CA GLY A 12 9.92 21.41 3.44
C GLY A 12 11.11 20.63 3.98
N LYS A 13 11.79 21.17 5.01
CA LYS A 13 12.93 20.54 5.69
C LYS A 13 12.58 19.13 6.17
N GLY A 14 13.06 18.12 5.45
CA GLY A 14 13.02 16.70 5.85
C GLY A 14 12.72 15.69 4.73
N MET A 15 12.12 16.11 3.61
CA MET A 15 11.66 15.19 2.54
C MET A 15 12.39 15.30 1.20
N GLU A 16 13.27 16.30 0.99
CA GLU A 16 13.70 16.70 -0.36
C GLU A 16 14.68 15.75 -1.10
N ASN A 17 15.09 14.60 -0.53
CA ASN A 17 16.05 13.70 -1.21
C ASN A 17 15.74 12.19 -1.12
N GLU A 18 14.59 11.79 -0.55
CA GLU A 18 14.24 10.37 -0.40
C GLU A 18 13.13 9.98 -1.40
N PHE A 19 13.47 9.13 -2.37
CA PHE A 19 12.51 8.48 -3.25
C PHE A 19 11.71 7.43 -2.47
N ARG A 20 10.39 7.51 -2.55
CA ARG A 20 9.47 6.60 -1.87
C ARG A 20 8.70 5.75 -2.87
N CYS A 21 8.85 4.44 -2.74
CA CYS A 21 8.23 3.46 -3.62
C CYS A 21 7.15 2.67 -2.87
N VAL A 22 5.97 2.53 -3.46
CA VAL A 22 4.99 1.53 -3.02
C VAL A 22 5.00 0.37 -4.00
N TYR A 23 5.29 -0.82 -3.51
CA TYR A 23 5.06 -2.06 -4.24
C TYR A 23 3.69 -2.65 -3.86
N LEU A 24 2.77 -2.65 -4.82
CA LEU A 24 1.46 -3.26 -4.67
C LEU A 24 1.54 -4.77 -4.97
N GLY A 25 1.60 -5.57 -3.91
CA GLY A 25 1.57 -7.02 -3.96
C GLY A 25 0.15 -7.58 -3.93
N GLY A 26 -0.01 -8.70 -3.25
CA GLY A 26 -1.32 -9.26 -2.89
C GLY A 26 -1.21 -10.19 -1.69
N ALA A 27 -2.29 -10.44 -0.97
CA ALA A 27 -2.30 -11.25 0.25
C ALA A 27 -1.77 -12.68 0.06
N PHE A 28 -1.82 -13.18 -1.18
CA PHE A 28 -1.31 -14.50 -1.54
C PHE A 28 0.14 -14.50 -2.03
N THR A 29 0.87 -13.39 -1.89
CA THR A 29 2.27 -13.27 -2.30
C THR A 29 3.13 -14.25 -1.50
N VAL A 30 3.97 -15.02 -2.20
CA VAL A 30 4.87 -16.01 -1.57
C VAL A 30 6.31 -15.68 -1.94
N THR A 31 7.07 -15.16 -0.97
CA THR A 31 8.49 -14.82 -1.13
C THR A 31 9.37 -16.06 -1.25
N ASP A 32 9.03 -17.14 -0.53
CA ASP A 32 9.74 -18.42 -0.63
C ASP A 32 9.49 -19.11 -1.98
N GLN A 33 10.51 -19.11 -2.84
CA GLN A 33 10.45 -19.69 -4.17
C GLN A 33 10.47 -21.23 -4.16
N THR A 34 10.84 -21.85 -3.03
CA THR A 34 10.91 -23.31 -2.88
C THR A 34 9.59 -23.93 -2.42
N MET A 35 8.70 -23.13 -1.84
CA MET A 35 7.38 -23.56 -1.36
C MET A 35 6.54 -24.16 -2.51
N LYS A 36 6.09 -25.41 -2.36
CA LYS A 36 5.16 -26.04 -3.31
C LYS A 36 3.74 -25.55 -3.03
N LEU A 37 3.04 -25.06 -4.06
CA LEU A 37 1.70 -24.49 -3.92
C LEU A 37 0.72 -25.23 -4.84
N TRP A 38 -0.40 -25.68 -4.29
CA TRP A 38 -1.41 -26.40 -5.05
C TRP A 38 -2.31 -25.48 -5.92
N TRP A 39 -2.23 -24.15 -5.72
CA TRP A 39 -3.03 -23.15 -6.45
C TRP A 39 -2.21 -21.90 -6.80
N MET A 40 -2.29 -21.49 -8.07
CA MET A 40 -1.67 -20.26 -8.62
C MET A 40 -0.18 -20.11 -8.29
N GLU A 41 0.57 -21.22 -8.24
CA GLU A 41 1.96 -21.26 -7.78
C GLU A 41 2.84 -20.20 -8.45
N LYS A 42 2.89 -20.21 -9.78
CA LYS A 42 3.73 -19.30 -10.57
C LYS A 42 3.37 -17.83 -10.31
N ALA A 43 2.09 -17.49 -10.30
CA ALA A 43 1.65 -16.11 -10.08
C ALA A 43 2.00 -15.60 -8.68
N ARG A 44 1.79 -16.44 -7.65
CA ARG A 44 2.10 -16.11 -6.25
C ARG A 44 3.60 -15.95 -6.00
N LYS A 45 4.42 -16.81 -6.61
CA LYS A 45 5.89 -16.75 -6.53
C LYS A 45 6.48 -15.57 -7.30
N VAL A 46 5.96 -15.25 -8.49
CA VAL A 46 6.41 -14.08 -9.26
C VAL A 46 6.19 -12.78 -8.49
N ARG A 47 5.03 -12.62 -7.85
CA ARG A 47 4.78 -11.48 -6.95
C ARG A 47 5.75 -11.45 -5.77
N GLY A 48 6.08 -12.62 -5.21
CA GLY A 48 7.04 -12.70 -4.11
C GLY A 48 8.45 -12.33 -4.53
N ARG A 49 8.89 -12.75 -5.72
CA ARG A 49 10.18 -12.37 -6.28
C ARG A 49 10.27 -10.86 -6.52
N ALA A 50 9.23 -10.27 -7.10
CA ALA A 50 9.17 -8.83 -7.31
C ALA A 50 9.21 -8.06 -5.98
N GLN A 51 8.49 -8.53 -4.95
CA GLN A 51 8.59 -7.96 -3.60
C GLN A 51 10.03 -8.03 -3.05
N THR A 52 10.68 -9.20 -3.14
CA THR A 52 12.06 -9.38 -2.68
C THR A 52 12.99 -8.42 -3.40
N MET A 53 12.88 -8.29 -4.73
CA MET A 53 13.70 -7.37 -5.52
C MET A 53 13.55 -5.91 -5.07
N VAL A 54 12.33 -5.47 -4.75
CA VAL A 54 12.09 -4.09 -4.26
C VAL A 54 12.71 -3.85 -2.88
N MET A 55 12.68 -4.86 -2.00
CA MET A 55 13.28 -4.80 -0.67
C MET A 55 14.81 -4.85 -0.72
N ASP A 56 15.36 -5.70 -1.59
CA ASP A 56 16.80 -5.80 -1.83
C ASP A 56 17.34 -4.49 -2.42
N TRP A 57 16.57 -3.87 -3.33
CA TRP A 57 16.93 -2.58 -3.91
C TRP A 57 17.00 -1.46 -2.86
N GLU A 58 16.03 -1.40 -1.94
CA GLU A 58 16.10 -0.49 -0.80
C GLU A 58 17.35 -0.77 0.06
N GLY A 59 17.66 -2.04 0.33
CA GLY A 59 18.88 -2.43 1.04
C GLY A 59 20.16 -1.93 0.36
N TYR A 60 20.22 -2.03 -0.96
CA TYR A 60 21.34 -1.53 -1.77
C TYR A 60 21.46 -0.01 -1.74
N GLU A 61 20.35 0.73 -1.85
CA GLU A 61 20.33 2.20 -1.80
C GLU A 61 20.38 2.76 -0.37
N ARG A 62 20.29 1.92 0.67
CA ARG A 62 20.34 2.34 2.07
C ARG A 62 21.61 3.11 2.42
N ALA A 63 22.75 2.73 1.82
CA ALA A 63 24.03 3.44 2.00
C ALA A 63 24.00 4.87 1.45
N ARG A 64 23.10 5.16 0.51
CA ARG A 64 22.89 6.50 -0.06
C ARG A 64 21.79 7.27 0.67
N GLY A 65 20.94 6.60 1.47
CA GLY A 65 19.86 7.22 2.23
C GLY A 65 18.77 7.86 1.37
N ARG A 66 18.62 7.43 0.11
CA ARG A 66 17.75 8.08 -0.89
C ARG A 66 16.55 7.23 -1.30
N TRP A 67 16.38 6.03 -0.75
CA TRP A 67 15.31 5.13 -1.19
C TRP A 67 14.61 4.49 0.00
N LYS A 68 13.29 4.48 -0.05
CA LYS A 68 12.43 3.79 0.91
C LYS A 68 11.32 3.05 0.18
N SER A 69 11.16 1.76 0.46
CA SER A 69 10.11 0.94 -0.12
C SER A 69 9.08 0.57 0.95
N VAL A 70 7.81 0.58 0.56
CA VAL A 70 6.72 -0.03 1.32
C VAL A 70 6.01 -1.05 0.44
N VAL A 71 5.72 -2.21 0.99
CA VAL A 71 4.93 -3.24 0.33
C VAL A 71 3.51 -3.21 0.88
N VAL A 72 2.52 -3.23 -0.01
CA VAL A 72 1.11 -3.27 0.37
C VAL A 72 0.47 -4.52 -0.24
N ARG A 73 -0.17 -5.35 0.60
CA ARG A 73 -0.69 -6.68 0.23
C ARG A 73 -2.21 -6.76 0.43
N PRO A 74 -3.01 -6.19 -0.48
CA PRO A 74 -4.46 -6.39 -0.44
C PRO A 74 -4.82 -7.83 -0.84
N ALA A 75 -5.92 -8.37 -0.30
CA ALA A 75 -6.53 -9.60 -0.79
C ALA A 75 -7.34 -9.32 -2.06
N GLY A 76 -8.66 -9.13 -1.95
CA GLY A 76 -9.49 -8.59 -3.02
C GLY A 76 -9.61 -7.07 -2.93
N VAL A 77 -9.72 -6.38 -4.06
CA VAL A 77 -9.99 -4.94 -4.11
C VAL A 77 -11.36 -4.71 -4.74
N GLY A 78 -12.30 -4.16 -3.97
CA GLY A 78 -13.66 -3.89 -4.40
C GLY A 78 -13.80 -2.50 -5.05
N SER A 79 -14.38 -2.46 -6.24
CA SER A 79 -14.74 -1.21 -6.95
C SER A 79 -15.70 -0.34 -6.10
N PRO A 80 -15.73 0.99 -6.26
CA PRO A 80 -16.71 1.85 -5.60
C PRO A 80 -18.17 1.39 -5.78
N LEU A 81 -18.49 0.78 -6.92
CA LEU A 81 -19.81 0.20 -7.21
C LEU A 81 -20.17 -0.96 -6.27
N TRP A 82 -19.20 -1.61 -5.64
CA TRP A 82 -19.45 -2.66 -4.63
C TRP A 82 -20.10 -2.11 -3.36
N LYS A 83 -19.89 -0.83 -3.02
CA LYS A 83 -20.52 -0.23 -1.83
C LYS A 83 -22.05 -0.16 -1.96
N GLN A 84 -22.58 -0.22 -3.18
CA GLN A 84 -24.03 -0.21 -3.44
C GLN A 84 -24.64 -1.62 -3.51
N ASN A 85 -23.83 -2.67 -3.60
CA ASN A 85 -24.32 -4.04 -3.72
C ASN A 85 -24.45 -4.71 -2.33
N VAL A 86 -25.70 -4.93 -1.91
CA VAL A 86 -26.06 -5.51 -0.61
C VAL A 86 -25.50 -6.94 -0.43
N VAL A 87 -25.43 -7.73 -1.50
CA VAL A 87 -24.89 -9.10 -1.46
C VAL A 87 -23.40 -9.08 -1.13
N LEU A 88 -22.65 -8.17 -1.74
CA LEU A 88 -21.20 -8.03 -1.50
C LEU A 88 -20.89 -7.43 -0.13
N LYS A 89 -21.76 -6.54 0.39
CA LYS A 89 -21.70 -6.08 1.79
C LYS A 89 -21.91 -7.22 2.78
N GLY A 90 -22.90 -8.08 2.52
CA GLY A 90 -23.15 -9.29 3.31
C GLY A 90 -21.96 -10.25 3.25
N LEU A 91 -21.35 -10.42 2.07
CA LEU A 91 -20.16 -11.25 1.90
C LEU A 91 -18.96 -10.71 2.71
N ARG A 92 -18.73 -9.39 2.72
CA ARG A 92 -17.69 -8.77 3.56
C ARG A 92 -17.97 -8.93 5.05
N TRP A 93 -19.22 -8.80 5.49
CA TRP A 93 -19.59 -9.02 6.89
C TRP A 93 -19.37 -10.48 7.31
N MET A 94 -19.73 -11.43 6.45
CA MET A 94 -19.63 -12.87 6.72
C MET A 94 -18.20 -13.40 6.61
N LEU A 95 -17.41 -12.90 5.65
CA LEU A 95 -16.03 -13.34 5.39
C LEU A 95 -14.98 -12.54 6.18
N GLY A 96 -15.39 -11.44 6.82
CA GLY A 96 -14.53 -10.57 7.60
C GLY A 96 -13.71 -9.59 6.78
N ASP A 97 -13.15 -8.60 7.48
CA ASP A 97 -12.43 -7.44 6.91
C ASP A 97 -11.12 -7.78 6.18
N GLY A 98 -10.66 -9.04 6.23
CA GLY A 98 -9.39 -9.45 5.64
C GLY A 98 -9.44 -9.87 4.17
N LEU A 99 -10.63 -10.15 3.62
CA LEU A 99 -10.77 -10.75 2.29
C LEU A 99 -10.97 -9.73 1.17
N VAL A 100 -11.56 -8.57 1.48
CA VAL A 100 -11.81 -7.51 0.49
C VAL A 100 -11.62 -6.13 1.12
N VAL A 101 -10.76 -5.33 0.50
CA VAL A 101 -10.54 -3.91 0.81
C VAL A 101 -11.22 -3.02 -0.23
N GLY A 102 -11.75 -1.87 0.17
CA GLY A 102 -12.23 -0.87 -0.78
C GLY A 102 -11.09 -0.17 -1.50
N VAL A 103 -11.29 0.26 -2.75
CA VAL A 103 -10.30 1.07 -3.49
C VAL A 103 -9.89 2.31 -2.70
N ASP A 104 -10.83 3.03 -2.09
CA ASP A 104 -10.53 4.24 -1.32
C ASP A 104 -9.72 3.92 -0.04
N GLU A 105 -10.05 2.81 0.64
CA GLU A 105 -9.33 2.36 1.83
C GLU A 105 -7.88 2.03 1.47
N LEU A 106 -7.67 1.30 0.37
CA LEU A 106 -6.35 0.96 -0.15
C LEU A 106 -5.56 2.19 -0.58
N ALA A 107 -6.19 3.12 -1.29
CA ALA A 107 -5.53 4.34 -1.78
C ALA A 107 -5.03 5.22 -0.63
N GLU A 108 -5.86 5.46 0.39
CA GLU A 108 -5.44 6.26 1.56
C GLU A 108 -4.31 5.59 2.33
N VAL A 109 -4.35 4.26 2.48
CA VAL A 109 -3.25 3.52 3.13
C VAL A 109 -1.95 3.60 2.32
N MET A 110 -2.01 3.48 0.99
CA MET A 110 -0.83 3.64 0.14
C MET A 110 -0.25 5.06 0.24
N ILE A 111 -1.11 6.09 0.26
CA ILE A 111 -0.71 7.49 0.42
C ILE A 111 -0.04 7.70 1.79
N GLU A 112 -0.69 7.29 2.88
CA GLU A 112 -0.16 7.42 4.24
C GLU A 112 1.16 6.64 4.42
N ALA A 113 1.31 5.51 3.73
CA ALA A 113 2.53 4.70 3.81
C ALA A 113 3.76 5.43 3.22
N VAL A 114 3.59 6.22 2.15
CA VAL A 114 4.68 7.03 1.57
C VAL A 114 4.71 8.46 2.06
N MET A 115 3.62 8.99 2.56
CA MET A 115 3.50 10.35 3.08
C MET A 115 2.82 10.31 4.45
N PRO A 116 3.50 9.76 5.48
CA PRO A 116 2.93 9.69 6.81
C PRO A 116 2.79 11.09 7.38
N LEU A 117 1.62 11.41 7.93
CA LEU A 117 1.35 12.74 8.48
C LEU A 117 2.25 13.07 9.67
N ASP A 118 2.64 12.05 10.43
CA ASP A 118 3.39 12.23 11.67
C ASP A 118 4.91 12.17 11.46
N GLY A 119 5.38 12.16 10.20
CA GLY A 119 6.80 12.04 9.85
C GLY A 119 7.46 10.70 10.22
N GLY A 120 6.67 9.75 10.74
CA GLY A 120 7.14 8.45 11.22
C GLY A 120 7.64 7.52 10.10
N GLY A 121 8.55 6.63 10.46
CA GLY A 121 8.99 5.53 9.60
C GLY A 121 7.87 4.50 9.42
N GLY A 122 7.00 4.70 8.42
CA GLY A 122 5.91 3.76 8.10
C GLY A 122 6.36 2.30 7.99
N GLU A 123 5.45 1.39 8.33
CA GLU A 123 5.65 -0.06 8.29
C GLU A 123 6.05 -0.54 6.88
N LYS A 124 7.02 -1.46 6.80
CA LYS A 124 7.58 -1.91 5.51
C LYS A 124 6.63 -2.82 4.72
N VAL A 125 5.70 -3.49 5.40
CA VAL A 125 4.72 -4.38 4.79
C VAL A 125 3.38 -4.15 5.44
N VAL A 126 2.37 -3.78 4.65
CA VAL A 126 1.00 -3.53 5.11
C VAL A 126 0.09 -4.62 4.56
N GLU A 127 -0.50 -5.41 5.45
CA GLU A 127 -1.32 -6.59 5.11
C GLU A 127 -2.81 -6.26 4.96
N SER A 128 -3.56 -7.07 4.22
CA SER A 128 -4.96 -6.76 3.84
C SER A 128 -5.90 -6.41 5.00
N LYS A 129 -5.77 -7.06 6.16
CA LYS A 129 -6.59 -6.74 7.35
C LYS A 129 -6.28 -5.35 7.88
N GLU A 130 -5.00 -4.97 7.91
CA GLU A 130 -4.57 -3.65 8.34
C GLU A 130 -5.02 -2.59 7.33
N ILE A 131 -4.94 -2.87 6.03
CA ILE A 131 -5.44 -1.96 4.99
C ILE A 131 -6.91 -1.61 5.23
N ALA A 132 -7.75 -2.61 5.52
CA ALA A 132 -9.17 -2.40 5.75
C ALA A 132 -9.45 -1.53 6.98
N SER A 133 -8.83 -1.84 8.13
CA SER A 133 -9.07 -1.09 9.36
C SER A 133 -8.45 0.31 9.30
N ARG A 134 -7.18 0.42 8.90
CA ARG A 134 -6.43 1.67 8.80
C ARG A 134 -7.01 2.60 7.75
N GLY A 135 -7.38 2.09 6.58
CA GLY A 135 -7.98 2.88 5.52
C GLY A 135 -9.31 3.53 5.94
N ARG A 136 -10.15 2.81 6.70
CA ARG A 136 -11.38 3.38 7.26
C ARG A 136 -11.12 4.50 8.24
N SER A 137 -10.15 4.33 9.13
CA SER A 137 -9.78 5.37 10.09
C SER A 137 -9.26 6.64 9.39
N LEU A 138 -8.44 6.47 8.34
CA LEU A 138 -7.94 7.59 7.52
C LEU A 138 -9.08 8.33 6.83
N LEU A 139 -10.01 7.59 6.19
CA LEU A 139 -11.18 8.18 5.54
C LEU A 139 -12.11 8.88 6.54
N ALA A 140 -12.35 8.30 7.71
CA ALA A 140 -13.18 8.90 8.75
C ALA A 140 -12.57 10.20 9.28
N ARG A 141 -11.25 10.23 9.50
CA ARG A 141 -10.52 11.45 9.90
C ARG A 141 -10.65 12.56 8.85
N LYS A 142 -10.51 12.21 7.57
CA LYS A 142 -10.66 13.15 6.44
C LYS A 142 -12.08 13.71 6.34
N ALA A 143 -13.09 12.87 6.53
CA ALA A 143 -14.49 13.29 6.55
C ALA A 143 -14.82 14.19 7.76
N GLY A 144 -14.28 13.89 8.95
CA GLY A 144 -14.45 14.70 10.15
C GLY A 144 -13.74 16.06 10.09
N GLY A 145 -12.55 16.12 9.48
CA GLY A 145 -11.80 17.37 9.29
C GLY A 145 -12.49 18.34 8.32
N MET A 146 -13.11 17.85 7.25
CA MET A 146 -13.88 18.68 6.30
C MET A 146 -15.20 19.25 6.89
N GLY A 147 -15.64 18.77 8.06
CA GLY A 147 -16.82 19.29 8.76
C GLY A 147 -16.56 20.56 9.58
N SER A 148 -15.30 20.95 9.78
CA SER A 148 -14.89 22.08 10.62
C SER A 148 -14.64 23.38 9.85
N GLU A 149 -14.75 23.37 8.51
CA GLU A 149 -14.49 24.54 7.64
C GLU A 149 -15.78 25.08 6.97
N ARG A 150 -16.94 24.99 7.63
CA ARG A 150 -18.18 25.61 7.16
C ARG A 150 -18.81 26.50 8.22
#